data_AF-A0A967GZ81-F1
#
_entry.id   AF-A0A967GZ81-F1
#
_cell.length_a   1.000
_cell.length_b   1.000
_cell.length_c   1.000
_cell.angle_alpha   90.00
_cell.angle_beta   90.00
_cell.angle_gamma   90.00
#
_symmetry.space_group_name_H-M   'P 1'
#
loop_
_entity.id
_entity.type
_entity.pdbx_description
1 polymer ?
#
loop_
_entity_poly.entity_id
_entity_poly.type
_entity_poly.pdbx_seq_one_letter_code
_entity_poly.pdbx_strand_id
1 'polypeptide(L)'
;RKVSIPRYDSEKRRAALVQAGVLEVISEERVTGEDIELRLFSKKDQETLRVLMDAAEYSRETGILEARRVITVAGENVKAHGAG
;
A
#
# COMPACT_ATOMS: atom_id res chain seq x y z
N ARG A 1 -4.30 2.06 16.96
CA ARG A 1 -2.85 2.16 16.66
C ARG A 1 -2.68 1.68 15.22
N LYS A 2 -2.14 2.51 14.30
CA LYS A 2 -2.00 2.11 12.89
C LYS A 2 -0.96 0.99 12.75
N VAL A 3 -1.23 0.01 11.88
CA VAL A 3 -0.27 -1.03 11.49
C VAL A 3 0.66 -0.44 10.44
N SER A 4 1.96 -0.75 10.51
CA SER A 4 2.98 -0.27 9.57
C SER A 4 3.85 -1.43 9.12
N ILE A 5 3.90 -1.69 7.82
CA ILE A 5 4.64 -2.79 7.20
C ILE A 5 5.64 -2.17 6.21
N PRO A 6 6.93 -2.03 6.58
CA PRO A 6 7.95 -1.58 5.65
C PRO A 6 8.35 -2.70 4.69
N ARG A 7 8.67 -2.34 3.45
CA ARG A 7 9.28 -3.22 2.46
C ARG A 7 10.62 -2.63 2.04
N TYR A 8 11.62 -3.50 1.99
CA TYR A 8 12.98 -3.13 1.63
C TYR A 8 13.35 -3.72 0.27
N ASP A 9 14.22 -3.03 -0.45
CA ASP A 9 14.87 -3.56 -1.63
C ASP A 9 15.98 -4.57 -1.27
N SER A 10 16.63 -5.15 -2.28
CA SER A 10 17.72 -6.12 -2.11
C SER A 10 18.95 -5.53 -1.38
N GLU A 11 19.10 -4.21 -1.37
CA GLU A 11 20.18 -3.49 -0.67
C GLU A 11 19.74 -3.06 0.75
N LYS A 12 18.60 -3.55 1.25
CA LYS A 12 18.01 -3.21 2.55
C LYS A 12 17.63 -1.73 2.70
N ARG A 13 17.44 -1.00 1.59
CA ARG A 13 16.88 0.36 1.61
C ARG A 13 15.36 0.29 1.59
N ARG A 14 14.70 1.26 2.24
CA ARG A 14 13.24 1.34 2.23
C ARG A 14 12.76 1.58 0.80
N ALA A 15 11.95 0.66 0.28
CA ALA A 15 11.38 0.74 -1.06
C ALA A 15 9.89 1.08 -1.01
N ALA A 16 9.18 0.58 0.01
CA ALA A 16 7.78 0.92 0.24
C ALA A 16 7.43 0.90 1.72
N LEU A 17 6.31 1.52 2.06
CA LEU A 17 5.69 1.45 3.37
C LEU A 17 4.18 1.33 3.18
N VAL A 18 3.60 0.26 3.72
CA VAL A 18 2.15 0.11 3.84
C VAL A 18 1.75 0.49 5.25
N GLN A 19 0.76 1.35 5.38
CA GLN A 19 0.11 1.64 6.65
C GLN A 19 -1.38 1.38 6.53
N ALA A 20 -1.99 0.86 7.58
CA ALA A 20 -3.42 0.62 7.62
C ALA A 20 -3.98 0.99 8.99
N GLY A 21 -5.21 1.51 9.01
CA GLY A 21 -5.97 1.71 10.23
C GLY A 21 -6.38 0.38 10.84
N VAL A 22 -6.94 -0.48 9.99
CA VAL A 22 -7.35 -1.86 10.30
C VAL A 22 -6.64 -2.81 9.34
N LEU A 23 -6.15 -3.94 9.87
CA LEU A 23 -5.59 -5.02 9.08
C LEU A 23 -6.06 -6.34 9.67
N GLU A 24 -6.69 -7.18 8.86
CA GLU A 24 -7.25 -8.46 9.26
C GLU A 24 -6.72 -9.57 8.35
N VAL A 25 -6.24 -10.64 8.98
CA VAL A 25 -5.81 -11.85 8.27
C VAL A 25 -7.03 -12.74 8.11
N ILE A 26 -7.51 -12.87 6.88
CA ILE A 26 -8.67 -13.70 6.54
C ILE A 26 -8.25 -15.17 6.41
N SER A 27 -7.05 -15.40 5.88
CA SER A 27 -6.43 -16.73 5.79
C SER A 27 -4.91 -16.60 5.67
N GLU A 28 -4.19 -17.72 5.59
CA GLU A 28 -2.73 -17.72 5.32
C GLU A 28 -2.36 -16.98 4.01
N GLU A 29 -3.30 -16.92 3.07
CA GLU A 29 -3.09 -16.36 1.74
C GLU A 29 -3.79 -15.02 1.50
N ARG A 30 -4.69 -14.58 2.38
CA ARG A 30 -5.51 -13.37 2.18
C ARG A 30 -5.51 -12.46 3.39
N VAL A 31 -5.25 -11.18 3.13
CA VAL A 31 -5.30 -10.11 4.12
C VAL A 31 -6.20 -9.00 3.60
N THR A 32 -7.08 -8.47 4.45
CA THR A 32 -7.86 -7.27 4.14
C THR A 32 -7.40 -6.11 5.02
N GLY A 33 -7.63 -4.88 4.57
CA GLY A 33 -7.37 -3.71 5.38
C GLY A 33 -8.25 -2.53 5.02
N GLU A 34 -8.31 -1.58 5.95
CA GLU A 34 -9.03 -0.32 5.81
C GLU A 34 -8.13 0.87 6.18
N ASP A 35 -8.45 2.04 5.63
CA ASP A 35 -7.65 3.27 5.77
C ASP A 35 -6.18 3.05 5.39
N ILE A 36 -5.95 2.54 4.19
CA ILE A 36 -4.63 2.11 3.73
C ILE A 36 -3.90 3.25 3.03
N GLU A 37 -2.66 3.48 3.45
CA GLU A 37 -1.70 4.37 2.81
C GLU A 37 -0.49 3.56 2.35
N LEU A 38 -0.31 3.45 1.03
CA LEU A 38 0.89 2.87 0.41
C LEU A 38 1.79 4.01 -0.06
N ARG A 39 3.04 4.02 0.40
CA ARG A 39 4.07 4.96 -0.03
C ARG A 39 5.23 4.22 -0.68
N LEU A 40 5.68 4.68 -1.84
CA LEU A 40 6.86 4.19 -2.53
C LEU A 40 8.00 5.21 -2.43
N PHE A 41 9.21 4.71 -2.28
CA PHE A 41 10.41 5.52 -2.07
C PHE A 41 11.44 5.26 -3.17
N SER A 42 12.15 6.31 -3.56
CA SER A 42 13.32 6.21 -4.42
C SER A 42 14.52 5.63 -3.65
N LYS A 43 15.60 5.31 -4.36
CA LYS A 43 16.89 4.89 -3.74
C LYS A 43 17.49 5.96 -2.81
N LYS A 44 17.06 7.22 -2.93
CA LYS A 44 17.47 8.35 -2.08
C LYS A 44 16.50 8.59 -0.92
N ASP A 45 15.59 7.65 -0.66
CA ASP A 45 14.58 7.70 0.41
C ASP A 45 13.57 8.86 0.26
N GLN A 46 13.35 9.32 -0.97
CA GLN A 46 12.33 10.32 -1.29
C GLN A 46 11.03 9.63 -1.71
N GLU A 47 9.89 10.08 -1.18
CA GLU A 47 8.58 9.56 -1.58
C GLU A 47 8.30 9.92 -3.05
N THR A 48 8.13 8.90 -3.90
CA THR A 48 7.86 9.07 -5.33
C THR A 48 6.38 8.88 -5.68
N LEU A 49 5.68 8.08 -4.87
CA LEU A 49 4.27 7.77 -5.05
C LEU A 49 3.60 7.54 -3.71
N ARG A 50 2.37 8.03 -3.59
CA ARG A 50 1.43 7.77 -2.51
C ARG A 50 0.12 7.28 -3.09
N VAL A 51 -0.41 6.22 -2.52
CA VAL A 51 -1.72 5.67 -2.84
C VAL A 51 -2.52 5.59 -1.54
N LEU A 52 -3.67 6.24 -1.52
CA LEU A 52 -4.65 6.16 -0.44
C LEU A 52 -5.79 5.28 -0.91
N MET A 53 -6.15 4.28 -0.11
CA MET A 53 -7.23 3.34 -0.39
C MET A 53 -8.10 3.20 0.85
N ASP A 54 -9.42 3.38 0.70
CA ASP A 54 -10.34 3.21 1.82
C ASP A 54 -10.38 1.74 2.30
N ALA A 55 -10.38 0.80 1.35
CA ALA A 55 -10.31 -0.63 1.60
C ALA A 55 -9.53 -1.33 0.50
N ALA A 56 -8.73 -2.32 0.85
CA ALA A 56 -8.05 -3.17 -0.12
C ALA A 56 -7.84 -4.57 0.42
N GLU A 57 -7.65 -5.50 -0.50
CA GLU A 57 -7.38 -6.89 -0.22
C GLU A 57 -6.07 -7.32 -0.88
N TYR A 58 -5.23 -8.01 -0.13
CA TYR A 58 -3.98 -8.58 -0.59
C TYR A 58 -4.10 -10.09 -0.70
N SER A 59 -3.72 -10.63 -1.86
CA SER A 59 -3.51 -12.06 -2.07
C SER A 59 -2.02 -12.35 -2.10
N ARG A 60 -1.56 -13.25 -1.24
CA ARG A 60 -0.17 -13.72 -1.20
C ARG A 60 0.14 -14.66 -2.37
N GLU A 61 -0.84 -15.42 -2.84
CA GLU A 61 -0.71 -16.31 -4.00
C GLU A 61 -0.33 -15.52 -5.27
N THR A 62 -0.99 -14.39 -5.51
CA THR A 62 -0.74 -13.55 -6.70
C THR A 62 0.23 -12.41 -6.43
N GLY A 63 0.42 -12.05 -5.16
CA GLY A 63 1.16 -10.86 -4.75
C GLY A 63 0.44 -9.54 -5.07
N ILE A 64 -0.85 -9.58 -5.43
CA ILE A 64 -1.63 -8.41 -5.86
C ILE A 64 -2.35 -7.79 -4.66
N LEU A 65 -2.26 -6.46 -4.55
CA LEU A 65 -3.11 -5.64 -3.69
C LEU A 65 -4.22 -5.01 -4.54
N GLU A 66 -5.45 -5.45 -4.32
CA GLU A 66 -6.63 -5.01 -5.04
C GLU A 66 -7.43 -4.04 -4.17
N ALA A 67 -7.54 -2.78 -4.60
CA ALA A 67 -8.39 -1.81 -3.94
C ALA A 67 -9.87 -2.13 -4.17
N ARG A 68 -10.65 -2.09 -3.11
CA ARG A 68 -12.09 -2.40 -3.11
C ARG A 68 -12.97 -1.15 -3.08
N ARG A 69 -12.39 0.00 -2.74
CA ARG A 69 -13.06 1.31 -2.62
C ARG A 69 -12.10 2.41 -3.05
N VAL A 70 -12.57 3.66 -2.98
CA VAL A 70 -11.91 4.88 -3.45
C VAL A 70 -10.40 4.83 -3.34
N ILE A 71 -9.74 5.16 -4.46
CA ILE A 71 -8.30 5.22 -4.59
C ILE A 71 -7.92 6.65 -4.96
N THR A 72 -7.01 7.24 -4.19
CA THR A 72 -6.32 8.46 -4.59
C THR A 72 -4.85 8.16 -4.78
N VAL A 73 -4.33 8.39 -5.98
CA VAL A 73 -2.93 8.23 -6.36
C VAL A 73 -2.32 9.61 -6.53
N ALA A 74 -1.22 9.88 -5.85
CA ALA A 74 -0.46 11.12 -5.96
C ALA A 74 1.04 10.80 -6.02
N GLY A 75 1.73 11.29 -7.03
CA GLY A 75 3.18 11.21 -7.18
C GLY A 75 3.71 12.43 -7.92
N GLU A 76 5.03 12.50 -8.11
CA GLU A 76 5.69 13.68 -8.70
C GLU A 76 5.07 14.14 -10.03
N ASN A 77 4.62 13.19 -10.87
CA ASN A 77 4.07 13.47 -12.19
C ASN A 77 2.65 12.92 -12.42
N VAL A 78 2.01 12.35 -11.39
CA VAL A 78 0.72 11.67 -11.53
C VAL A 78 -0.21 12.04 -10.40
N LYS A 79 -1.42 12.47 -10.75
CA LYS A 79 -2.56 12.57 -9.82
C LYS A 79 -3.73 11.85 -10.47
N ALA A 80 -4.27 10.85 -9.79
CA ALA A 80 -5.43 10.11 -10.25
C ALA A 80 -6.38 9.84 -9.07
N HIS A 81 -7.67 9.85 -9.35
CA HIS A 81 -8.72 9.53 -8.39
C HIS A 81 -9.72 8.60 -9.06
N GLY A 82 -10.15 7.57 -8.36
CA GLY A 82 -11.11 6.60 -8.87
C GLY A 82 -11.91 5.96 -7.74
N ALA A 83 -13.10 5.48 -8.06
CA ALA A 83 -13.89 4.60 -7.21
C ALA A 83 -13.99 3.24 -7.91
N GLY A 84 -13.61 2.18 -7.20
CA GLY A 84 -13.77 0.78 -7.61
C GLY A 84 -14.97 0.16 -6.91
#